data_AF-A4TTR1-F1
#
_entry.id   AF-A4TTR1-F1
#
_cell.length_a   1.000
_cell.length_b   1.000
_cell.length_c   1.000
_cell.angle_alpha   90.00
_cell.angle_beta   90.00
_cell.angle_gamma   90.00
#
_symmetry.space_group_name_H-M   'P 1'
#
loop_
_entity.id
_entity.type
_entity.pdbx_description
1 polymer ?
#
loop_
_entity_poly.entity_id
_entity_poly.type
_entity_poly.pdbx_seq_one_letter_code
_entity_poly.pdbx_strand_id
1 'polypeptide(L)'
;MTNLLKNAVEAIQGRDGTDLPPGQVSLALFSDKSRITIEVSDNGKGLPKENRDRLTEPYVTTRTKGTGLGLAIVKKIVEDHEG
;
A
#
# COMPACT_ATOMS: atom_id res chain seq x y z
N MET A 1 5.73 7.98 -2.42
CA MET A 1 4.63 7.61 -3.33
C MET A 1 4.92 6.38 -4.20
N THR A 2 6.12 6.26 -4.79
CA THR A 2 6.55 5.07 -5.57
C THR A 2 6.36 3.74 -4.85
N ASN A 3 6.62 3.69 -3.53
CA ASN A 3 6.41 2.48 -2.72
C ASN A 3 4.93 2.06 -2.65
N LEU A 4 3.98 2.99 -2.59
CA LEU A 4 2.55 2.66 -2.53
C LEU A 4 2.06 2.09 -3.87
N LEU A 5 2.42 2.73 -4.98
CA LEU A 5 2.07 2.25 -6.32
C LEU A 5 2.69 0.89 -6.63
N LYS A 6 3.95 0.68 -6.23
CA LYS A 6 4.61 -0.62 -6.37
C LYS A 6 3.89 -1.69 -5.55
N ASN A 7 3.58 -1.39 -4.29
CA ASN A 7 2.84 -2.32 -3.42
C ASN A 7 1.48 -2.69 -4.00
N ALA A 8 0.75 -1.73 -4.58
CA ALA A 8 -0.55 -1.93 -5.24
C ALA A 8 -0.43 -2.87 -6.46
N VAL A 9 0.55 -2.64 -7.34
CA VAL A 9 0.82 -3.52 -8.49
C VAL A 9 1.17 -4.93 -8.04
N GLU A 10 2.02 -5.06 -7.03
CA GLU A 10 2.40 -6.36 -6.47
C GLU A 10 1.21 -7.07 -5.78
N ALA A 11 0.27 -6.32 -5.18
CA ALA A 11 -0.96 -6.87 -4.62
C ALA A 11 -1.88 -7.44 -5.72
N ILE A 12 -1.98 -6.77 -6.86
CA ILE A 12 -2.72 -7.23 -8.04
C ILE A 12 -2.11 -8.49 -8.65
N GLN A 13 -0.78 -8.52 -8.77
CA GLN A 13 -0.06 -9.67 -9.32
C GLN A 13 -0.14 -10.91 -8.42
N GLY A 14 -0.28 -10.72 -7.11
CA GLY A 14 -0.39 -11.81 -6.14
C GLY A 14 -1.82 -12.32 -5.92
N ARG A 15 -2.79 -11.96 -6.77
CA ARG A 15 -4.16 -12.47 -6.69
C ARG A 15 -4.22 -13.93 -7.14
N ASP A 16 -5.02 -14.71 -6.44
CA ASP A 16 -5.32 -16.10 -6.79
C ASP A 16 -6.69 -16.20 -7.45
N GLY A 17 -6.79 -16.92 -8.57
CA GLY A 17 -8.04 -17.12 -9.32
C GLY A 17 -7.85 -17.11 -10.84
N THR A 18 -8.77 -17.75 -11.56
CA THR A 18 -8.70 -17.89 -13.04
C THR A 18 -9.62 -16.94 -13.80
N ASP A 19 -10.54 -16.25 -13.11
CA ASP A 19 -11.53 -15.33 -13.70
C ASP A 19 -11.59 -14.04 -12.87
N LEU A 20 -10.48 -13.31 -12.85
CA LEU A 20 -10.35 -12.05 -12.11
C LEU A 20 -10.59 -10.87 -13.04
N PRO A 21 -11.26 -9.79 -12.56
CA PRO A 21 -11.34 -8.56 -13.32
C PRO A 21 -9.93 -7.98 -13.58
N PRO A 22 -9.77 -7.13 -14.61
CA PRO A 22 -8.51 -6.45 -14.89
C PRO A 22 -7.93 -5.80 -13.63
N GLY A 23 -6.61 -5.93 -13.47
CA GLY A 23 -5.90 -5.25 -12.38
C GLY A 23 -6.06 -3.74 -12.51
N GLN A 24 -6.48 -3.09 -11.42
CA GLN A 24 -6.74 -1.65 -11.41
C GLN A 24 -6.11 -1.03 -10.16
N VAL A 25 -5.39 0.07 -10.38
CA VAL A 25 -4.96 1.00 -9.35
C VAL A 25 -5.62 2.34 -9.64
N SER A 26 -6.28 2.90 -8.64
CA SER A 26 -6.95 4.20 -8.70
C SER A 26 -6.29 5.16 -7.73
N LEU A 27 -6.17 6.41 -8.16
CA LEU A 27 -5.64 7.51 -7.37
C LEU A 27 -6.74 8.54 -7.21
N ALA A 28 -7.00 8.96 -5.99
CA ALA A 28 -7.88 10.08 -5.69
C ALA A 28 -7.14 11.11 -4.84
N LEU A 29 -7.39 12.39 -5.16
CA LEU A 29 -6.85 13.53 -4.45
C LEU A 29 -8.03 14.30 -3.87
N PHE A 30 -7.99 14.45 -2.56
CA PHE A 30 -8.92 15.29 -1.83
C PHE A 30 -8.13 16.42 -1.19
N SER A 31 -8.70 17.62 -1.19
CA SER A 31 -8.09 18.77 -0.58
C SER A 31 -9.13 19.47 0.27
N ASP A 32 -8.79 19.74 1.53
CA ASP A 32 -9.54 20.61 2.41
C ASP A 32 -8.71 21.85 2.76
N LYS A 33 -9.19 22.67 3.71
CA LYS A 33 -8.53 23.94 4.04
C LYS A 33 -7.14 23.78 4.68
N SER A 34 -6.80 22.60 5.24
CA SER A 34 -5.58 22.38 5.99
C SER A 34 -4.79 21.14 5.58
N ARG A 35 -5.38 20.22 4.79
CA ARG A 35 -4.76 18.96 4.40
C ARG A 35 -5.07 18.57 2.97
N ILE A 36 -4.13 17.85 2.37
CA ILE A 36 -4.31 17.11 1.12
C ILE A 36 -4.29 15.63 1.47
N THR A 37 -5.33 14.91 1.05
CA THR A 37 -5.41 13.45 1.17
C THR A 37 -5.17 12.83 -0.20
N ILE A 38 -4.25 11.87 -0.24
CA ILE A 38 -3.98 11.07 -1.44
C ILE A 38 -4.38 9.63 -1.13
N GLU A 39 -5.43 9.17 -1.79
CA GLU A 39 -5.89 7.80 -1.70
C GLU A 39 -5.32 6.98 -2.86
N VAL A 40 -4.72 5.83 -2.52
CA VAL A 40 -4.27 4.83 -3.48
C VAL A 40 -5.08 3.57 -3.22
N SER A 41 -5.93 3.20 -4.17
CA SER A 41 -6.82 2.05 -4.08
C SER A 41 -6.47 1.03 -5.15
N ASP A 42 -6.36 -0.25 -4.79
CA ASP A 42 -6.13 -1.35 -5.73
C ASP A 42 -7.13 -2.48 -5.55
N ASN A 43 -7.37 -3.23 -6.61
CA ASN A 43 -8.23 -4.43 -6.58
C ASN A 43 -7.42 -5.72 -6.44
N GLY A 44 -6.27 -5.67 -5.74
CA GLY A 44 -5.36 -6.77 -5.49
C GLY A 44 -5.84 -7.73 -4.41
N LYS A 45 -4.94 -8.62 -3.97
CA LYS A 45 -5.25 -9.65 -2.95
C LYS A 45 -5.55 -9.10 -1.56
N GLY A 46 -5.41 -7.78 -1.38
CA GLY A 46 -5.56 -7.08 -0.11
C GLY A 46 -4.41 -7.35 0.87
N LEU A 47 -4.54 -6.73 2.05
CA LEU A 47 -3.61 -6.92 3.16
C LEU A 47 -4.08 -8.06 4.07
N PRO A 48 -3.14 -8.83 4.68
CA PRO A 48 -3.47 -9.81 5.71
C PRO A 48 -4.39 -9.20 6.78
N LYS A 49 -5.34 -9.99 7.29
CA LYS A 49 -6.22 -9.55 8.39
C LYS A 49 -5.51 -9.58 9.74
N GLU A 50 -4.59 -10.53 9.90
CA GLU A 50 -3.75 -10.67 11.09
C GLU A 50 -2.59 -9.68 11.06
N ASN A 51 -2.23 -9.14 12.23
CA ASN A 51 -1.05 -8.28 12.42
C ASN A 51 -0.98 -7.04 11.51
N ARG A 52 -2.13 -6.46 11.11
CA ARG A 52 -2.19 -5.26 10.25
C ARG A 52 -1.37 -4.10 10.79
N ASP A 53 -1.43 -3.87 12.10
CA ASP A 53 -0.74 -2.77 12.77
C ASP A 53 0.79 -2.88 12.59
N ARG A 54 1.29 -4.10 12.47
CA ARG A 54 2.71 -4.42 12.30
C ARG A 54 3.20 -4.29 10.86
N LEU A 55 2.32 -4.15 9.86
CA LEU A 55 2.72 -4.03 8.45
C LEU A 55 3.55 -2.77 8.16
N THR A 56 3.52 -1.79 9.06
CA THR A 56 4.33 -0.57 8.98
C THR A 56 5.64 -0.67 9.77
N GLU A 57 5.87 -1.76 10.50
CA GLU A 57 7.15 -2.02 11.16
C GLU A 57 8.22 -2.37 10.11
N PRO A 58 9.47 -1.92 10.28
CA PRO A 58 10.57 -2.31 9.41
C PRO A 58 10.72 -3.84 9.33
N TYR A 59 11.02 -4.34 8.12
CA TYR A 59 11.28 -5.76 7.83
C TYR A 59 10.09 -6.71 7.95
N VAL A 60 8.90 -6.21 8.28
CA VAL A 60 7.67 -7.02 8.25
C VAL A 60 7.20 -7.19 6.82
N THR A 61 7.15 -8.44 6.36
CA THR A 61 6.67 -8.80 5.02
C THR A 61 6.18 -10.24 5.00
N THR A 62 5.10 -10.50 4.27
CA THR A 62 4.60 -11.86 3.99
C THR A 62 5.11 -12.40 2.65
N ARG A 63 5.98 -11.65 1.97
CA ARG A 63 6.48 -11.98 0.63
C ARG A 63 7.84 -12.67 0.69
N THR A 64 8.04 -13.66 -0.17
CA THR A 64 9.31 -14.37 -0.37
C THR A 64 10.41 -13.50 -0.98
N LYS A 65 10.04 -12.44 -1.71
CA LYS A 65 10.96 -11.42 -2.23
C LYS A 65 10.47 -10.02 -1.82
N GLY A 66 11.29 -9.28 -1.09
CA GLY A 66 11.01 -7.93 -0.60
C GLY A 66 11.63 -7.68 0.76
N THR A 67 12.13 -6.47 1.00
CA THR A 67 12.85 -6.12 2.25
C THR A 67 11.92 -5.81 3.42
N GLY A 68 10.60 -5.69 3.20
CA GLY A 68 9.65 -5.24 4.24
C GLY A 68 9.80 -3.77 4.65
N LEU A 69 10.56 -2.97 3.91
CA LEU A 69 10.80 -1.56 4.26
C LEU A 69 9.80 -0.58 3.63
N GLY A 70 9.04 -0.99 2.61
CA GLY A 70 8.25 -0.08 1.79
C GLY A 70 7.20 0.73 2.57
N LEU A 71 6.40 0.06 3.40
CA LEU A 71 5.37 0.71 4.23
C LEU A 71 5.98 1.48 5.41
N ALA A 72 7.07 0.97 6.00
CA ALA A 72 7.81 1.68 7.06
C ALA A 72 8.36 3.03 6.58
N ILE A 73 8.91 3.08 5.36
CA ILE A 73 9.38 4.33 4.74
C ILE A 73 8.20 5.30 4.51
N VAL A 74 7.07 4.80 4.02
CA VAL A 74 5.88 5.65 3.80
C VAL A 74 5.39 6.25 5.12
N LYS A 75 5.26 5.43 6.16
CA LYS A 75 4.86 5.89 7.49
C LYS A 75 5.82 6.96 8.03
N LYS A 76 7.13 6.74 7.90
CA LYS A 76 8.13 7.71 8.35
C LYS A 76 8.03 9.04 7.62
N ILE A 77 7.83 9.02 6.30
CA ILE A 77 7.65 10.24 5.51
C ILE A 77 6.41 11.01 5.98
N VAL A 78 5.28 10.32 6.18
CA VAL A 78 4.03 10.91 6.68
C VAL A 78 4.24 11.54 8.07
N GLU A 79 4.88 10.81 8.99
CA GLU A 79 5.19 11.30 10.34
C GLU A 79 6.09 12.54 10.33
N ASP A 80 7.12 12.55 9.47
CA ASP A 80 8.07 13.67 9.37
C ASP A 80 7.45 14.95 8.80
N HIS A 81 6.26 14.87 8.18
CA HIS A 81 5.53 16.01 7.61
C HIS A 81 4.27 16.39 8.41
N GLU A 82 4.08 15.84 9.62
CA GLU A 82 2.90 16.07 10.46
C GLU A 82 1.55 15.70 9.75
N GLY A 83 1.64 14.79 8.77
CA GLY A 83 0.55 14.41 7.85
C GLY A 83 0.94 13.33 6.86
#